data_AF-V6JIR5-F1
#
_entry.id   AF-V6JIR5-F1
#
_cell.length_a   1.000
_cell.length_b   1.000
_cell.length_c   1.000
_cell.angle_alpha   90.00
_cell.angle_beta   90.00
_cell.angle_gamma   90.00
#
_symmetry.space_group_name_H-M   'P 1'
#
loop_
_entity.id
_entity.type
_entity.pdbx_description
1 polymer ?
#
loop_
_entity_poly.entity_id
_entity_poly.type
_entity_poly.pdbx_seq_one_letter_code
_entity_poly.pdbx_strand_id
1 'polypeptide(L)'
;LAERVGLPALAAQVRIEAADNSGGAPPAAKVMSLLGAMCSGADSIEDADRLRHGAMDRAFAGIRAPSTLGTFLRSFTHGHNRQLDRVHRDLLARLAAHAPLLPGAGDLMFIDIDPTHRRVYGRAKQGAEHGRLKGQRTLHSIVATLSTPIARPVIGAVRLRRGKAADVRGAESFVAQALAIAAETGGTGIRTVRADSKFYTADVAAACRRAGAHFSLTTGMNPSIAAAIGAIAEDAWIPIRYPEAFVDPDTGEMVSDAEVAETEYTAFAGRKKAEQVTARLIVRRVRRLNPHAATGQGELFDSWRYHPVFTNSPFDMLQTELHHRQHAIVEQAIADGKSSALAHLPSGNFQANAAWLTLWAMSHNLLRAAGALASAFHAKATTATLRAHL
;
A
#
# COMPACT_ATOMS: atom_id res chain seq x y z
N LEU A 1 12.74 -19.48 -8.05
CA LEU A 1 13.10 -18.20 -7.38
C LEU A 1 12.97 -18.27 -5.86
N ALA A 2 11.79 -18.60 -5.31
CA ALA A 2 11.57 -18.69 -3.86
C ALA A 2 12.61 -19.55 -3.10
N GLU A 3 13.00 -20.70 -3.66
CA GLU A 3 14.06 -21.55 -3.10
C GLU A 3 15.44 -20.89 -3.15
N ARG A 4 15.78 -20.20 -4.26
CA ARG A 4 17.07 -19.51 -4.43
C ARG A 4 17.28 -18.41 -3.39
N VAL A 5 16.20 -17.73 -2.98
CA VAL A 5 16.25 -16.73 -1.89
C VAL A 5 16.01 -17.34 -0.50
N GLY A 6 15.99 -18.66 -0.39
CA GLY A 6 15.89 -19.37 0.89
C GLY A 6 14.56 -19.20 1.61
N LEU A 7 13.46 -18.96 0.89
CA LEU A 7 12.12 -18.82 1.48
C LEU A 7 11.66 -20.05 2.29
N PRO A 8 11.94 -21.31 1.88
CA PRO A 8 11.57 -22.47 2.70
C PRO A 8 12.16 -22.41 4.11
N ALA A 9 13.42 -21.96 4.24
CA ALA A 9 14.09 -21.81 5.53
C ALA A 9 13.50 -20.67 6.37
N LEU A 10 13.09 -19.56 5.73
CA LEU A 10 12.37 -18.48 6.43
C LEU A 10 11.00 -18.96 6.92
N ALA A 11 10.24 -19.65 6.06
CA ALA A 11 8.92 -20.16 6.40
C ALA A 11 8.96 -21.24 7.51
N ALA A 12 10.05 -21.99 7.61
CA ALA A 12 10.28 -22.95 8.69
C ALA A 12 10.40 -22.29 10.08
N GLN A 13 10.66 -20.98 10.15
CA GLN A 13 10.75 -20.23 11.41
C GLN A 13 9.39 -19.92 12.03
N VAL A 14 8.28 -20.09 11.28
CA VAL A 14 6.92 -19.92 11.81
C VAL A 14 6.59 -21.08 12.73
N ARG A 15 6.57 -20.83 14.03
CA ARG A 15 6.28 -21.82 15.07
C ARG A 15 4.83 -21.74 15.51
N ILE A 16 4.12 -22.85 15.35
CA ILE A 16 2.74 -23.06 15.80
C ILE A 16 2.72 -24.38 16.58
N GLU A 17 3.16 -24.33 17.84
CA GLU A 17 3.37 -25.51 18.68
C GLU A 17 2.08 -25.98 19.38
N ALA A 18 1.13 -25.07 19.63
CA ALA A 18 -0.12 -25.33 20.36
C ALA A 18 -1.32 -25.71 19.47
N ALA A 19 -1.11 -26.25 18.27
CA ALA A 19 -2.21 -26.65 17.38
C ALA A 19 -2.56 -28.13 17.58
N ASP A 20 -3.68 -28.40 18.27
CA ASP A 20 -4.16 -29.75 18.62
C ASP A 20 -4.35 -30.71 17.44
N ASN A 21 -4.41 -30.20 16.21
CA ASN A 21 -4.72 -30.96 14.99
C ASN A 21 -3.55 -31.08 14.00
N SER A 22 -2.30 -30.98 14.46
CA SER A 22 -1.11 -30.89 13.58
C SER A 22 -1.17 -29.72 12.57
N GLY A 23 -2.06 -28.75 12.82
CA GLY A 23 -2.26 -27.58 11.97
C GLY A 23 -0.97 -26.80 11.75
N GLY A 24 -0.07 -26.80 12.73
CA GLY A 24 1.21 -26.09 12.69
C GLY A 24 2.33 -26.73 11.86
N ALA A 25 2.28 -28.03 11.54
CA ALA A 25 3.44 -28.75 10.98
C ALA A 25 3.17 -29.43 9.63
N PRO A 26 4.11 -29.41 8.65
CA PRO A 26 5.29 -28.54 8.57
C PRO A 26 4.94 -27.17 7.93
N PRO A 27 5.32 -26.04 8.56
CA PRO A 27 4.92 -24.70 8.11
C PRO A 27 5.53 -24.33 6.75
N ALA A 28 6.78 -24.72 6.49
CA ALA A 28 7.46 -24.42 5.23
C ALA A 28 6.69 -24.98 4.02
N ALA A 29 6.31 -26.26 4.03
CA ALA A 29 5.56 -26.86 2.93
C ALA A 29 4.19 -26.20 2.71
N LYS A 30 3.52 -25.78 3.80
CA LYS A 30 2.20 -25.16 3.75
C LYS A 30 2.26 -23.73 3.23
N VAL A 31 3.24 -22.94 3.67
CA VAL A 31 3.52 -21.60 3.13
C VAL A 31 3.89 -21.69 1.65
N MET A 32 4.82 -22.58 1.29
CA MET A 32 5.24 -22.76 -0.11
C MET A 32 4.08 -23.22 -1.00
N SER A 33 3.18 -24.10 -0.51
CA SER A 33 1.96 -24.48 -1.24
C SER A 33 1.03 -23.29 -1.46
N LEU A 34 0.81 -22.45 -0.45
CA LEU A 34 -0.06 -21.28 -0.57
C LEU A 34 0.51 -20.23 -1.52
N LEU A 35 1.82 -19.97 -1.44
CA LEU A 35 2.50 -19.05 -2.35
C LEU A 35 2.50 -19.57 -3.78
N GLY A 36 2.81 -20.87 -3.99
CA GLY A 36 2.73 -21.51 -5.29
C GLY A 36 1.32 -21.40 -5.89
N ALA A 37 0.29 -21.62 -5.08
CA ALA A 37 -1.11 -21.51 -5.49
C ALA A 37 -1.46 -20.07 -5.90
N MET A 38 -1.13 -19.08 -5.07
CA MET A 38 -1.38 -17.66 -5.37
C MET A 38 -0.61 -17.18 -6.60
N CYS A 39 0.66 -17.58 -6.74
CA CYS A 39 1.45 -17.34 -7.95
C CYS A 39 0.87 -18.04 -9.17
N SER A 40 0.15 -19.14 -9.00
CA SER A 40 -0.60 -19.82 -10.07
C SER A 40 -2.04 -19.28 -10.24
N GLY A 41 -2.40 -18.19 -9.55
CA GLY A 41 -3.67 -17.49 -9.69
C GLY A 41 -4.78 -17.92 -8.72
N ALA A 42 -4.47 -18.64 -7.64
CA ALA A 42 -5.48 -18.98 -6.62
C ALA A 42 -5.95 -17.74 -5.87
N ASP A 43 -7.27 -17.58 -5.75
CA ASP A 43 -7.89 -16.50 -4.96
C ASP A 43 -8.69 -16.99 -3.73
N SER A 44 -8.80 -18.31 -3.58
CA SER A 44 -9.40 -19.01 -2.45
C SER A 44 -8.48 -20.11 -1.89
N ILE A 45 -8.83 -20.69 -0.74
CA ILE A 45 -8.04 -21.82 -0.19
C ILE A 45 -8.25 -23.06 -1.05
N GLU A 46 -9.49 -23.29 -1.50
CA GLU A 46 -9.91 -24.38 -2.38
C GLU A 46 -9.13 -24.36 -3.70
N ASP A 47 -8.89 -23.17 -4.26
CA ASP A 47 -8.14 -22.98 -5.50
C ASP A 47 -6.69 -23.49 -5.44
N ALA A 48 -6.13 -23.72 -4.24
CA ALA A 48 -4.82 -24.38 -4.10
C ALA A 48 -4.81 -25.79 -4.67
N ASP A 49 -5.98 -26.38 -4.95
CA ASP A 49 -6.07 -27.66 -5.64
C ASP A 49 -5.52 -27.61 -7.07
N ARG A 50 -5.44 -26.43 -7.71
CA ARG A 50 -4.81 -26.26 -9.02
C ARG A 50 -3.37 -26.78 -9.09
N LEU A 51 -2.66 -26.81 -7.96
CA LEU A 51 -1.30 -27.35 -7.89
C LEU A 51 -1.25 -28.88 -8.04
N ARG A 52 -2.39 -29.59 -7.96
CA ARG A 52 -2.50 -31.05 -8.13
C ARG A 52 -2.92 -31.48 -9.53
N HIS A 53 -3.27 -30.54 -10.40
CA HIS A 53 -3.78 -30.84 -11.73
C HIS A 53 -2.68 -30.68 -12.78
N GLY A 54 -2.78 -31.44 -13.86
CA GLY A 54 -1.82 -31.40 -14.97
C GLY A 54 -0.40 -31.78 -14.54
N ALA A 55 0.59 -31.19 -15.22
CA ALA A 55 2.02 -31.48 -14.99
C ALA A 55 2.65 -30.63 -13.85
N MET A 56 1.84 -30.16 -12.89
CA MET A 56 2.28 -29.29 -11.79
C MET A 56 3.19 -30.00 -10.79
N ASP A 57 3.12 -31.32 -10.73
CA ASP A 57 4.03 -32.18 -9.95
C ASP A 57 5.50 -32.06 -10.40
N ARG A 58 5.75 -31.61 -11.64
CA ARG A 58 7.10 -31.28 -12.14
C ARG A 58 7.66 -30.00 -11.54
N ALA A 59 6.80 -29.06 -11.15
CA ALA A 59 7.19 -27.74 -10.64
C ALA A 59 7.08 -27.62 -9.12
N PHE A 60 6.17 -28.38 -8.49
CA PHE A 60 5.89 -28.32 -7.07
C PHE A 60 5.96 -29.70 -6.42
N ALA A 61 6.91 -29.88 -5.50
CA ALA A 61 6.97 -31.04 -4.63
C ALA A 61 6.38 -30.74 -3.25
N GLY A 62 5.77 -31.75 -2.60
CA GLY A 62 5.33 -31.62 -1.21
C GLY A 62 4.12 -30.69 -0.98
N ILE A 63 3.29 -30.49 -2.00
CA ILE A 63 2.07 -29.66 -1.89
C ILE A 63 1.07 -30.24 -0.87
N ARG A 64 0.29 -29.38 -0.21
CA ARG A 64 -0.67 -29.74 0.85
C ARG A 64 -2.11 -29.49 0.44
N ALA A 65 -3.02 -30.39 0.82
CA ALA A 65 -4.44 -30.34 0.43
C ALA A 65 -5.10 -29.03 0.88
N PRO A 66 -6.13 -28.51 0.18
CA PRO A 66 -6.78 -27.26 0.57
C PRO A 66 -7.31 -27.33 2.01
N SER A 67 -7.83 -28.48 2.41
CA SER A 67 -8.25 -28.77 3.79
C SER A 67 -7.10 -28.58 4.79
N THR A 68 -5.92 -29.14 4.51
CA THR A 68 -4.71 -28.98 5.33
C THR A 68 -4.26 -27.53 5.41
N LEU A 69 -4.29 -26.81 4.28
CA LEU A 69 -3.91 -25.39 4.20
C LEU A 69 -4.88 -24.50 4.98
N GLY A 70 -6.18 -24.75 4.86
CA GLY A 70 -7.20 -24.05 5.62
C GLY A 70 -7.05 -24.28 7.12
N THR A 71 -6.77 -25.51 7.55
CA THR A 71 -6.51 -25.83 8.96
C THR A 71 -5.27 -25.11 9.49
N PHE A 72 -4.20 -25.05 8.69
CA PHE A 72 -3.01 -24.27 9.03
C PHE A 72 -3.31 -22.79 9.19
N LEU A 73 -3.95 -22.15 8.22
CA LEU A 73 -4.30 -20.73 8.31
C LEU A 73 -5.19 -20.42 9.53
N ARG A 74 -6.15 -21.31 9.84
CA ARG A 74 -7.03 -21.17 11.01
C ARG A 74 -6.32 -21.34 12.36
N SER A 75 -5.12 -21.92 12.39
CA SER A 75 -4.29 -22.02 13.60
C SER A 75 -3.48 -20.74 13.91
N PHE A 76 -3.53 -19.74 13.03
CA PHE A 76 -2.82 -18.48 13.27
C PHE A 76 -3.45 -17.70 14.44
N THR A 77 -2.58 -17.19 15.30
CA THR A 77 -2.89 -16.16 16.29
C THR A 77 -2.29 -14.84 15.81
N HIS A 78 -2.48 -13.76 16.58
CA HIS A 78 -1.78 -12.52 16.31
C HIS A 78 -0.25 -12.69 16.33
N GLY A 79 0.28 -13.48 17.28
CA GLY A 79 1.71 -13.77 17.38
C GLY A 79 2.24 -14.54 16.17
N HIS A 80 1.49 -15.53 15.67
CA HIS A 80 1.87 -16.25 14.44
C HIS A 80 1.89 -15.32 13.22
N ASN A 81 0.93 -14.39 13.11
CA ASN A 81 0.96 -13.37 12.05
C ASN A 81 2.18 -12.46 12.16
N ARG A 82 2.61 -12.07 13.37
CA ARG A 82 3.86 -11.30 13.54
C ARG A 82 5.11 -12.07 13.10
N GLN A 83 5.13 -13.40 13.27
CA GLN A 83 6.20 -14.24 12.73
C GLN A 83 6.16 -14.27 11.19
N LEU A 84 4.97 -14.36 10.60
CA LEU A 84 4.81 -14.34 9.14
C LEU A 84 5.14 -12.97 8.53
N ASP A 85 4.81 -11.86 9.21
CA ASP A 85 5.24 -10.51 8.83
C ASP A 85 6.78 -10.42 8.75
N ARG A 86 7.48 -11.06 9.70
CA ARG A 86 8.95 -11.15 9.67
C ARG A 86 9.43 -11.96 8.47
N VAL A 87 8.81 -13.09 8.16
CA VAL A 87 9.13 -13.86 6.94
C VAL A 87 8.95 -13.00 5.69
N HIS A 88 7.90 -12.16 5.63
CA HIS A 88 7.64 -11.27 4.49
C HIS A 88 8.74 -10.20 4.35
N ARG A 89 9.10 -9.54 5.45
CA ARG A 89 10.21 -8.59 5.53
C ARG A 89 11.54 -9.21 5.06
N ASP A 90 11.91 -10.35 5.64
CA ASP A 90 13.18 -11.03 5.34
C ASP A 90 13.19 -11.53 3.88
N LEU A 91 12.05 -12.04 3.37
CA LEU A 91 11.91 -12.42 1.97
C LEU A 91 12.11 -11.22 1.05
N LEU A 92 11.48 -10.08 1.33
CA LEU A 92 11.58 -8.90 0.46
C LEU A 92 13.00 -8.36 0.42
N ALA A 93 13.72 -8.31 1.56
CA ALA A 93 15.13 -7.94 1.59
C ALA A 93 15.99 -8.87 0.72
N ARG A 94 15.77 -10.19 0.82
CA ARG A 94 16.49 -11.17 -0.02
C ARG A 94 16.13 -11.08 -1.49
N LEU A 95 14.88 -10.80 -1.83
CA LEU A 95 14.48 -10.58 -3.23
C LEU A 95 15.12 -9.31 -3.79
N ALA A 96 15.17 -8.22 -3.03
CA ALA A 96 15.81 -6.96 -3.43
C ALA A 96 17.33 -7.14 -3.67
N ALA A 97 17.98 -8.02 -2.91
CA ALA A 97 19.39 -8.38 -3.13
C ALA A 97 19.61 -9.32 -4.33
N HIS A 98 18.59 -10.09 -4.74
CA HIS A 98 18.72 -11.13 -5.77
C HIS A 98 18.16 -10.72 -7.14
N ALA A 99 17.30 -9.70 -7.19
CA ALA A 99 16.64 -9.22 -8.40
C ALA A 99 16.61 -7.69 -8.44
N PRO A 100 16.60 -7.06 -9.62
CA PRO A 100 16.51 -5.61 -9.77
C PRO A 100 15.07 -5.11 -9.48
N LEU A 101 14.59 -5.34 -8.26
CA LEU A 101 13.24 -4.99 -7.82
C LEU A 101 13.05 -3.49 -7.61
N LEU A 102 14.05 -2.84 -7.02
CA LEU A 102 14.00 -1.43 -6.62
C LEU A 102 15.24 -0.67 -7.11
N PRO A 103 15.55 -0.67 -8.42
CA PRO A 103 16.64 0.14 -8.95
C PRO A 103 16.45 1.63 -8.59
N GLY A 104 17.51 2.30 -8.17
CA GLY A 104 17.47 3.69 -7.70
C GLY A 104 17.03 3.87 -6.23
N ALA A 105 16.79 2.77 -5.49
CA ALA A 105 16.44 2.83 -4.06
C ALA A 105 17.49 3.54 -3.20
N GLY A 106 18.77 3.47 -3.60
CA GLY A 106 19.88 4.15 -2.94
C GLY A 106 19.82 5.67 -3.05
N ASP A 107 19.06 6.21 -4.01
CA ASP A 107 18.92 7.64 -4.26
C ASP A 107 17.59 8.17 -3.71
N LEU A 108 16.48 7.56 -4.16
CA LEU A 108 15.12 7.96 -3.80
C LEU A 108 14.17 6.76 -3.77
N MET A 109 13.52 6.58 -2.62
CA MET A 109 12.44 5.61 -2.43
C MET A 109 11.17 6.30 -1.94
N PHE A 110 10.06 5.96 -2.59
CA PHE A 110 8.73 6.33 -2.12
C PHE A 110 8.12 5.20 -1.30
N ILE A 111 7.47 5.58 -0.19
CA ILE A 111 6.71 4.69 0.68
C ILE A 111 5.25 5.16 0.65
N ASP A 112 4.43 4.50 -0.16
CA ASP A 112 3.03 4.85 -0.32
C ASP A 112 2.16 4.09 0.66
N ILE A 113 1.40 4.81 1.48
CA ILE A 113 0.50 4.23 2.47
C ILE A 113 -0.94 4.43 2.00
N ASP A 114 -1.66 3.33 1.81
CA ASP A 114 -3.08 3.39 1.44
C ASP A 114 -3.92 2.33 2.18
N PRO A 115 -5.01 2.76 2.85
CA PRO A 115 -6.00 1.87 3.42
C PRO A 115 -6.99 1.41 2.34
N THR A 116 -7.33 0.13 2.36
CA THR A 116 -8.35 -0.41 1.47
C THR A 116 -9.36 -1.27 2.20
N HIS A 117 -10.64 -1.01 1.91
CA HIS A 117 -11.73 -1.88 2.31
C HIS A 117 -11.86 -3.04 1.32
N ARG A 118 -11.97 -4.26 1.84
CA ARG A 118 -12.45 -5.42 1.08
C ARG A 118 -13.83 -5.81 1.59
N ARG A 119 -14.83 -5.70 0.72
CA ARG A 119 -16.17 -6.21 0.99
C ARG A 119 -16.10 -7.72 1.19
N VAL A 120 -16.77 -8.19 2.22
CA VAL A 120 -16.81 -9.61 2.58
C VAL A 120 -18.24 -10.02 2.93
N TYR A 121 -18.52 -11.31 2.75
CA TYR A 121 -19.83 -11.92 2.97
C TYR A 121 -19.75 -12.97 4.09
N GLY A 122 -20.90 -13.36 4.61
CA GLY A 122 -21.04 -14.35 5.69
C GLY A 122 -21.14 -13.72 7.09
N ARG A 123 -22.24 -14.00 7.81
CA ARG A 123 -22.55 -13.40 9.12
C ARG A 123 -21.45 -13.65 10.16
N ALA A 124 -20.93 -14.87 10.20
CA ALA A 124 -19.92 -15.31 11.17
C ALA A 124 -18.48 -14.85 10.88
N LYS A 125 -18.21 -14.10 9.81
CA LYS A 125 -16.85 -13.66 9.48
C LYS A 125 -16.31 -12.67 10.53
N GLN A 126 -15.29 -13.08 11.26
CA GLN A 126 -14.72 -12.32 12.37
C GLN A 126 -14.13 -11.00 11.90
N GLY A 127 -14.38 -9.92 12.65
CA GLY A 127 -13.86 -8.58 12.37
C GLY A 127 -14.52 -7.86 11.18
N ALA A 128 -15.40 -8.54 10.44
CA ALA A 128 -16.14 -7.94 9.33
C ALA A 128 -17.32 -7.12 9.87
N GLU A 129 -17.25 -5.80 9.71
CA GLU A 129 -18.18 -4.84 10.30
C GLU A 129 -18.60 -3.80 9.27
N HIS A 130 -19.78 -3.18 9.47
CA HIS A 130 -20.19 -1.99 8.73
C HIS A 130 -19.40 -0.81 9.26
N GLY A 131 -18.61 -0.19 8.38
CA GLY A 131 -17.80 0.99 8.69
C GLY A 131 -18.20 2.16 7.79
N ARG A 132 -17.19 2.82 7.22
CA ARG A 132 -17.36 3.94 6.28
C ARG A 132 -18.25 3.61 5.07
N LEU A 133 -18.16 2.38 4.55
CA LEU A 133 -18.97 1.92 3.40
C LEU A 133 -20.35 1.43 3.84
N LYS A 134 -21.36 2.28 3.71
CA LYS A 134 -22.75 2.00 4.10
C LYS A 134 -23.27 0.73 3.42
N GLY A 135 -23.90 -0.16 4.20
CA GLY A 135 -24.47 -1.42 3.70
C GLY A 135 -23.44 -2.50 3.31
N GLN A 136 -22.15 -2.26 3.51
CA GLN A 136 -21.10 -3.23 3.22
C GLN A 136 -20.35 -3.61 4.50
N ARG A 137 -20.34 -4.92 4.80
CA ARG A 137 -19.39 -5.47 5.78
C ARG A 137 -18.04 -5.62 5.12
N THR A 138 -17.02 -5.06 5.76
CA THR A 138 -15.68 -5.05 5.19
C THR A 138 -14.67 -5.56 6.19
N LEU A 139 -13.55 -6.05 5.68
CA LEU A 139 -12.28 -6.04 6.41
C LEU A 139 -11.43 -4.91 5.82
N HIS A 140 -10.61 -4.31 6.66
CA HIS A 140 -9.98 -3.03 6.35
C HIS A 140 -8.45 -3.19 6.45
N SER A 141 -7.81 -3.53 5.35
CA SER A 141 -6.34 -3.63 5.31
C SER A 141 -5.71 -2.26 5.11
N ILE A 142 -4.50 -2.09 5.63
CA ILE A 142 -3.60 -1.00 5.27
C ILE A 142 -2.37 -1.60 4.60
N VAL A 143 -1.94 -0.98 3.50
CA VAL A 143 -0.85 -1.44 2.65
C VAL A 143 0.20 -0.33 2.57
N ALA A 144 1.47 -0.71 2.67
CA ALA A 144 2.61 0.13 2.35
C ALA A 144 3.30 -0.46 1.13
N THR A 145 3.41 0.31 0.04
CA THR A 145 4.22 -0.08 -1.12
C THR A 145 5.52 0.68 -1.13
N LEU A 146 6.56 0.04 -1.66
CA LEU A 146 7.88 0.62 -1.87
C LEU A 146 8.11 0.73 -3.37
N SER A 147 8.46 1.92 -3.84
CA SER A 147 8.77 2.17 -5.25
C SER A 147 9.90 3.18 -5.40
N THR A 148 10.44 3.30 -6.60
CA THR A 148 11.42 4.33 -6.96
C THR A 148 10.90 5.04 -8.21
N PRO A 149 11.50 6.16 -8.65
CA PRO A 149 11.09 6.83 -9.89
C PRO A 149 11.12 5.91 -11.13
N ILE A 150 11.91 4.83 -11.09
CA ILE A 150 12.13 3.92 -12.22
C ILE A 150 11.66 2.47 -11.95
N ALA A 151 11.14 2.17 -10.76
CA ALA A 151 10.70 0.85 -10.36
C ALA A 151 9.20 0.80 -10.06
N ARG A 152 8.53 -0.27 -10.49
CA ARG A 152 7.14 -0.53 -10.08
C ARG A 152 7.08 -0.87 -8.58
N PRO A 153 5.92 -0.66 -7.92
CA PRO A 153 5.81 -0.91 -6.51
C PRO A 153 5.95 -2.39 -6.15
N VAL A 154 6.61 -2.65 -5.04
CA VAL A 154 6.56 -3.92 -4.30
C VAL A 154 5.81 -3.70 -2.99
N ILE A 155 5.28 -4.76 -2.39
CA ILE A 155 4.55 -4.67 -1.12
C ILE A 155 5.55 -4.71 0.03
N GLY A 156 5.76 -3.57 0.70
CA GLY A 156 6.67 -3.45 1.84
C GLY A 156 6.06 -3.96 3.14
N ALA A 157 4.87 -3.47 3.50
CA ALA A 157 4.17 -3.90 4.70
C ALA A 157 2.66 -4.02 4.45
N VAL A 158 2.02 -4.94 5.17
CA VAL A 158 0.56 -5.07 5.19
C VAL A 158 0.08 -5.27 6.61
N ARG A 159 -1.14 -4.83 6.90
CA ARG A 159 -1.81 -5.12 8.17
C ARG A 159 -3.31 -5.18 7.98
N LEU A 160 -3.91 -6.29 8.40
CA LEU A 160 -5.36 -6.43 8.40
C LEU A 160 -5.96 -5.77 9.64
N ARG A 161 -7.05 -5.02 9.46
CA ARG A 161 -7.84 -4.43 10.54
C ARG A 161 -9.31 -4.80 10.40
N ARG A 162 -10.05 -4.63 11.49
CA ARG A 162 -11.51 -4.81 11.50
C ARG A 162 -12.19 -3.76 10.63
N GLY A 163 -13.36 -4.08 10.08
CA GLY A 163 -14.07 -3.23 9.12
C GLY A 163 -14.39 -1.81 9.58
N LYS A 164 -14.61 -1.64 10.90
CA LYS A 164 -14.90 -0.32 11.51
C LYS A 164 -13.67 0.48 11.90
N ALA A 165 -12.46 -0.06 11.71
CA ALA A 165 -11.24 0.65 12.09
C ALA A 165 -11.12 1.95 11.29
N ALA A 166 -10.80 3.05 11.97
CA ALA A 166 -10.48 4.31 11.31
C ALA A 166 -9.22 4.16 10.43
N ASP A 167 -9.16 4.91 9.34
CA ASP A 167 -8.06 4.89 8.37
C ASP A 167 -6.68 5.11 9.04
N VAL A 168 -6.62 6.03 10.01
CA VAL A 168 -5.40 6.35 10.77
C VAL A 168 -5.06 5.37 11.90
N ARG A 169 -5.92 4.38 12.20
CA ARG A 169 -5.73 3.48 13.34
C ARG A 169 -4.43 2.69 13.19
N GLY A 170 -3.47 2.99 14.09
CA GLY A 170 -2.15 2.35 14.14
C GLY A 170 -1.16 2.86 13.09
N ALA A 171 -1.45 3.98 12.42
CA ALA A 171 -0.64 4.53 11.33
C ALA A 171 0.82 4.78 11.74
N GLU A 172 1.07 5.39 12.89
CA GLU A 172 2.43 5.68 13.37
C GLU A 172 3.33 4.43 13.38
N SER A 173 2.87 3.37 14.06
CA SER A 173 3.58 2.08 14.12
C SER A 173 3.73 1.41 12.75
N PHE A 174 2.78 1.63 11.85
CA PHE A 174 2.78 1.04 10.52
C PHE A 174 3.77 1.75 9.59
N VAL A 175 3.82 3.09 9.65
CA VAL A 175 4.81 3.93 8.95
C VAL A 175 6.21 3.60 9.44
N ALA A 176 6.43 3.52 10.75
CA ALA A 176 7.73 3.13 11.30
C ALA A 176 8.19 1.74 10.80
N GLN A 177 7.27 0.77 10.75
CA GLN A 177 7.54 -0.56 10.19
C GLN A 177 7.88 -0.48 8.70
N ALA A 178 7.10 0.25 7.91
CA ALA A 178 7.32 0.39 6.46
C ALA A 178 8.67 1.07 6.15
N LEU A 179 9.06 2.09 6.92
CA LEU A 179 10.34 2.78 6.78
C LEU A 179 11.54 1.92 7.18
N ALA A 180 11.40 1.06 8.19
CA ALA A 180 12.43 0.09 8.54
C ALA A 180 12.63 -0.93 7.41
N ILE A 181 11.54 -1.44 6.84
CA ILE A 181 11.61 -2.37 5.70
C ILE A 181 12.21 -1.68 4.47
N ALA A 182 11.82 -0.43 4.19
CA ALA A 182 12.38 0.37 3.10
C ALA A 182 13.91 0.43 3.18
N ALA A 183 14.47 0.72 4.37
CA ALA A 183 15.91 0.76 4.59
C ALA A 183 16.59 -0.59 4.31
N GLU A 184 16.01 -1.69 4.77
CA GLU A 184 16.56 -3.04 4.55
C GLU A 184 16.47 -3.51 3.11
N THR A 185 15.60 -2.91 2.31
CA THR A 185 15.43 -3.20 0.88
C THR A 185 16.25 -2.30 -0.02
N GLY A 186 17.26 -1.61 0.54
CA GLY A 186 18.18 -0.74 -0.21
C GLY A 186 17.79 0.73 -0.24
N GLY A 187 16.76 1.14 0.52
CA GLY A 187 16.34 2.53 0.69
C GLY A 187 17.31 3.33 1.58
N THR A 188 18.55 3.49 1.15
CA THR A 188 19.61 4.17 1.92
C THR A 188 19.68 5.68 1.69
N GLY A 189 19.07 6.17 0.60
CA GLY A 189 18.99 7.59 0.26
C GLY A 189 17.75 8.28 0.82
N ILE A 190 17.21 9.19 0.01
CA ILE A 190 16.00 9.94 0.36
C ILE A 190 14.81 8.98 0.42
N ARG A 191 14.12 8.95 1.55
CA ARG A 191 12.87 8.20 1.73
C ARG A 191 11.74 9.17 1.93
N THR A 192 10.69 9.06 1.12
CA THR A 192 9.51 9.94 1.19
C THR A 192 8.25 9.12 1.39
N VAL A 193 7.58 9.29 2.53
CA VAL A 193 6.26 8.71 2.80
C VAL A 193 5.20 9.56 2.10
N ARG A 194 4.35 8.93 1.28
CA ARG A 194 3.22 9.58 0.63
C ARG A 194 1.91 8.95 1.11
N ALA A 195 0.93 9.78 1.45
CA ALA A 195 -0.38 9.30 1.90
C ALA A 195 -1.47 10.36 1.70
N ASP A 196 -2.72 9.90 1.73
CA ASP A 196 -3.90 10.75 1.63
C ASP A 196 -4.15 11.60 2.91
N SER A 197 -5.24 12.37 2.88
CA SER A 197 -5.62 13.27 3.96
C SER A 197 -6.03 12.60 5.27
N LYS A 198 -6.28 11.29 5.27
CA LYS A 198 -6.54 10.54 6.50
C LYS A 198 -5.28 10.30 7.31
N PHE A 199 -4.10 10.38 6.69
CA PHE A 199 -2.80 10.24 7.34
C PHE A 199 -2.14 11.58 7.69
N TYR A 200 -2.77 12.71 7.34
CA TYR A 200 -2.34 14.05 7.77
C TYR A 200 -2.49 14.23 9.29
N THR A 201 -1.50 13.73 10.03
CA THR A 201 -1.48 13.72 11.49
C THR A 201 -0.07 13.98 12.04
N ALA A 202 0.01 14.57 13.23
CA ALA A 202 1.26 14.83 13.91
C ALA A 202 2.06 13.54 14.15
N ASP A 203 1.40 12.44 14.50
CA ASP A 203 2.05 11.15 14.80
C ASP A 203 2.73 10.55 13.55
N VAL A 204 2.11 10.66 12.38
CA VAL A 204 2.70 10.21 11.10
C VAL A 204 3.89 11.09 10.71
N ALA A 205 3.74 12.43 10.80
CA ALA A 205 4.85 13.34 10.52
C ALA A 205 6.04 13.10 11.48
N ALA A 206 5.75 12.87 12.76
CA ALA A 206 6.76 12.52 13.76
C ALA A 206 7.43 11.18 13.48
N ALA A 207 6.68 10.15 13.06
CA ALA A 207 7.24 8.86 12.68
C ALA A 207 8.22 8.98 11.51
N CYS A 208 7.88 9.79 10.49
CA CYS A 208 8.77 10.06 9.35
C CYS A 208 10.05 10.75 9.83
N ARG A 209 9.93 11.83 10.63
CA ARG A 209 11.08 12.57 11.17
C ARG A 209 12.00 11.70 12.02
N ARG A 210 11.46 10.88 12.92
CA ARG A 210 12.25 9.97 13.78
C ARG A 210 13.04 8.94 12.97
N ALA A 211 12.54 8.53 11.81
CA ALA A 211 13.21 7.59 10.92
C ALA A 211 14.17 8.27 9.91
N GLY A 212 14.32 9.61 9.99
CA GLY A 212 15.10 10.38 9.02
C GLY A 212 14.49 10.38 7.61
N ALA A 213 13.16 10.30 7.51
CA ALA A 213 12.43 10.29 6.25
C ALA A 213 11.62 11.59 6.07
N HIS A 214 11.33 11.91 4.82
CA HIS A 214 10.41 12.97 4.43
C HIS A 214 8.98 12.44 4.35
N PHE A 215 8.01 13.36 4.38
CA PHE A 215 6.59 13.07 4.19
C PHE A 215 6.02 14.00 3.13
N SER A 216 5.00 13.52 2.43
CA SER A 216 4.15 14.28 1.52
C SER A 216 2.72 13.81 1.74
N LEU A 217 1.93 14.61 2.47
CA LEU A 217 0.62 14.22 2.96
C LEU A 217 -0.42 15.15 2.32
N THR A 218 -1.39 14.58 1.60
CA THR A 218 -2.56 15.37 1.19
C THR A 218 -3.22 15.94 2.45
N THR A 219 -3.77 17.15 2.38
CA THR A 219 -4.55 17.69 3.49
C THR A 219 -5.92 18.16 3.00
N GLY A 220 -6.90 18.15 3.89
CA GLY A 220 -8.24 18.63 3.57
C GLY A 220 -8.33 20.14 3.75
N MET A 221 -9.23 20.79 3.01
CA MET A 221 -9.52 22.21 3.24
C MET A 221 -10.08 22.42 4.66
N ASN A 222 -9.51 23.39 5.37
CA ASN A 222 -10.00 23.90 6.65
C ASN A 222 -9.71 25.41 6.71
N PRO A 223 -10.27 26.16 7.69
CA PRO A 223 -10.09 27.62 7.73
C PRO A 223 -8.63 28.08 7.76
N SER A 224 -7.73 27.35 8.44
CA SER A 224 -6.31 27.70 8.52
C SER A 224 -5.58 27.47 7.21
N ILE A 225 -5.90 26.39 6.49
CA ILE A 225 -5.35 26.10 5.16
C ILE A 225 -5.91 27.07 4.13
N ALA A 226 -7.20 27.37 4.19
CA ALA A 226 -7.85 28.35 3.32
C ALA A 226 -7.20 29.74 3.47
N ALA A 227 -6.93 30.17 4.70
CA ALA A 227 -6.21 31.42 4.97
C ALA A 227 -4.78 31.40 4.42
N ALA A 228 -4.05 30.30 4.60
CA ALA A 228 -2.69 30.16 4.06
C ALA A 228 -2.68 30.22 2.52
N ILE A 229 -3.66 29.58 1.87
CA ILE A 229 -3.82 29.62 0.40
C ILE A 229 -4.20 31.02 -0.07
N GLY A 230 -5.13 31.68 0.61
CA GLY A 230 -5.58 33.04 0.25
C GLY A 230 -4.50 34.11 0.41
N ALA A 231 -3.43 33.82 1.16
CA ALA A 231 -2.27 34.71 1.31
C ALA A 231 -1.22 34.54 0.20
N ILE A 232 -1.36 33.54 -0.68
CA ILE A 232 -0.44 33.32 -1.80
C ILE A 232 -0.72 34.39 -2.87
N ALA A 233 0.30 35.15 -3.26
CA ALA A 233 0.19 36.16 -4.30
C ALA A 233 -0.17 35.53 -5.66
N GLU A 234 -0.98 36.23 -6.46
CA GLU A 234 -1.51 35.68 -7.71
C GLU A 234 -0.40 35.39 -8.74
N ASP A 235 0.71 36.14 -8.70
CA ASP A 235 1.89 35.96 -9.54
C ASP A 235 2.81 34.80 -9.09
N ALA A 236 2.60 34.24 -7.90
CA ALA A 236 3.33 33.08 -7.40
C ALA A 236 2.81 31.74 -7.96
N TRP A 237 1.66 31.74 -8.63
CA TRP A 237 1.05 30.54 -9.22
C TRP A 237 1.71 30.20 -10.56
N ILE A 238 2.32 29.02 -10.63
CA ILE A 238 3.00 28.53 -11.82
C ILE A 238 2.05 27.61 -12.61
N PRO A 239 1.75 27.91 -13.89
CA PRO A 239 0.88 27.07 -14.70
C PRO A 239 1.59 25.76 -15.08
N ILE A 240 0.82 24.67 -15.03
CA ILE A 240 1.20 23.35 -15.53
C ILE A 240 0.15 22.86 -16.53
N ARG A 241 0.59 22.12 -17.54
CA ARG A 241 -0.29 21.54 -18.57
C ARG A 241 -0.16 20.03 -18.60
N TYR A 242 -1.29 19.36 -18.80
CA TYR A 242 -1.33 17.92 -19.04
C TYR A 242 -1.36 17.68 -20.54
N PRO A 243 -0.35 17.02 -21.13
CA PRO A 243 -0.37 16.68 -22.55
C PRO A 243 -1.59 15.82 -22.93
N GLU A 244 -1.98 14.94 -22.02
CA GLU A 244 -3.19 14.13 -22.10
C GLU A 244 -4.15 14.61 -21.01
N ALA A 245 -5.22 15.29 -21.43
CA ALA A 245 -6.28 15.69 -20.51
C ALA A 245 -6.95 14.45 -19.91
N PHE A 246 -7.33 14.51 -18.63
CA PHE A 246 -7.97 13.41 -17.92
C PHE A 246 -9.25 13.86 -17.26
N VAL A 247 -10.15 12.90 -17.01
CA VAL A 247 -11.40 13.16 -16.31
C VAL A 247 -11.15 13.10 -14.80
N ASP A 248 -11.48 14.17 -14.09
CA ASP A 248 -11.47 14.22 -12.63
C ASP A 248 -12.48 13.19 -12.10
N PRO A 249 -12.05 12.15 -11.35
CA PRO A 249 -12.95 11.11 -10.86
C PRO A 249 -13.97 11.64 -9.84
N ASP A 250 -13.70 12.76 -9.16
CA ASP A 250 -14.61 13.32 -8.18
C ASP A 250 -15.79 14.05 -8.86
N THR A 251 -15.59 14.59 -10.07
CA THR A 251 -16.61 15.44 -10.71
C THR A 251 -16.95 15.13 -12.16
N GLY A 252 -16.21 14.23 -12.80
CA GLY A 252 -16.42 13.90 -14.21
C GLY A 252 -16.00 15.00 -15.19
N GLU A 253 -15.29 16.04 -14.73
CA GLU A 253 -14.86 17.17 -15.57
C GLU A 253 -13.50 16.90 -16.20
N MET A 254 -13.28 17.40 -17.41
CA MET A 254 -11.99 17.27 -18.09
C MET A 254 -10.98 18.27 -17.52
N VAL A 255 -9.81 17.79 -17.12
CA VAL A 255 -8.70 18.59 -16.60
C VAL A 255 -7.55 18.56 -17.59
N SER A 256 -7.21 19.71 -18.16
CA SER A 256 -6.11 19.89 -19.12
C SER A 256 -5.02 20.84 -18.63
N ASP A 257 -5.35 21.71 -17.67
CA ASP A 257 -4.45 22.65 -17.04
C ASP A 257 -4.66 22.72 -15.52
N ALA A 258 -3.62 23.15 -14.81
CA ALA A 258 -3.66 23.45 -13.40
C ALA A 258 -2.59 24.50 -13.08
N GLU A 259 -2.62 25.06 -11.89
CA GLU A 259 -1.58 25.94 -11.40
C GLU A 259 -1.07 25.43 -10.06
N VAL A 260 0.21 25.64 -9.78
CA VAL A 260 0.87 25.18 -8.55
C VAL A 260 1.58 26.35 -7.91
N ALA A 261 1.37 26.52 -6.62
CA ALA A 261 2.11 27.45 -5.78
C ALA A 261 2.53 26.77 -4.48
N GLU A 262 3.42 27.41 -3.74
CA GLU A 262 3.83 26.95 -2.41
C GLU A 262 3.93 28.09 -1.42
N THR A 263 3.75 27.74 -0.14
CA THR A 263 3.95 28.64 0.99
C THR A 263 4.45 27.85 2.20
N GLU A 264 5.03 28.53 3.18
CA GLU A 264 5.34 27.92 4.48
C GLU A 264 4.06 27.80 5.32
N TYR A 265 3.91 26.67 6.01
CA TYR A 265 2.73 26.40 6.82
C TYR A 265 3.08 25.63 8.09
N THR A 266 2.46 26.02 9.20
CA THR A 266 2.58 25.31 10.48
C THR A 266 1.34 24.46 10.73
N ALA A 267 1.50 23.15 10.57
CA ALA A 267 0.48 22.15 10.84
C ALA A 267 0.33 21.85 12.34
N PHE A 268 -0.86 21.35 12.70
CA PHE A 268 -1.19 20.86 14.04
C PHE A 268 -1.10 21.92 15.15
N ALA A 269 -1.36 23.19 14.84
CA ALA A 269 -1.27 24.32 15.79
C ALA A 269 -2.08 24.12 17.10
N GLY A 270 -3.16 23.32 17.08
CA GLY A 270 -3.92 22.95 18.28
C GLY A 270 -3.25 21.92 19.20
N ARG A 271 -2.10 21.35 18.80
CA ARG A 271 -1.28 20.45 19.62
C ARG A 271 -0.23 21.23 20.42
N LYS A 272 0.44 20.55 21.35
CA LYS A 272 1.60 21.09 22.08
C LYS A 272 2.65 21.58 21.09
N LYS A 273 3.38 22.66 21.44
CA LYS A 273 4.37 23.28 20.55
C LYS A 273 5.42 22.28 20.00
N ALA A 274 5.81 21.28 20.78
CA ALA A 274 6.75 20.22 20.36
C ALA A 274 6.18 19.24 19.32
N GLU A 275 4.85 19.18 19.16
CA GLU A 275 4.13 18.34 18.19
C GLU A 275 3.71 19.12 16.93
N GLN A 276 3.90 20.44 16.93
CA GLN A 276 3.64 21.29 15.78
C GLN A 276 4.73 21.12 14.74
N VAL A 277 4.35 21.18 13.46
CA VAL A 277 5.24 20.89 12.35
C VAL A 277 5.15 22.04 11.37
N THR A 278 6.23 22.82 11.25
CA THR A 278 6.40 23.79 10.17
C THR A 278 7.08 23.11 8.98
N ALA A 279 6.46 23.22 7.81
CA ALA A 279 6.97 22.69 6.54
C ALA A 279 6.31 23.42 5.36
N ARG A 280 6.45 22.88 4.15
CA ARG A 280 5.86 23.45 2.92
C ARG A 280 4.42 23.01 2.78
N LEU A 281 3.57 23.92 2.32
CA LEU A 281 2.24 23.66 1.80
C LEU A 281 2.27 23.92 0.30
N ILE A 282 2.37 22.85 -0.49
CA ILE A 282 2.31 22.93 -1.95
C ILE A 282 0.85 22.75 -2.34
N VAL A 283 0.35 23.64 -3.18
CA VAL A 283 -1.08 23.67 -3.53
C VAL A 283 -1.22 23.66 -5.03
N ARG A 284 -1.90 22.65 -5.54
CA ARG A 284 -2.37 22.61 -6.93
C ARG A 284 -3.80 23.11 -6.99
N ARG A 285 -4.10 24.08 -7.86
CA ARG A 285 -5.46 24.53 -8.15
C ARG A 285 -5.89 24.17 -9.57
N VAL A 286 -7.14 23.74 -9.74
CA VAL A 286 -7.76 23.41 -11.04
C VAL A 286 -9.02 24.25 -11.23
N ARG A 287 -9.21 24.82 -12.42
CA ARG A 287 -10.40 25.64 -12.71
C ARG A 287 -11.65 24.77 -12.67
N ARG A 288 -12.73 25.29 -12.08
CA ARG A 288 -14.05 24.66 -12.18
C ARG A 288 -14.67 25.03 -13.53
N LEU A 289 -15.06 24.02 -14.30
CA LEU A 289 -15.73 24.23 -15.59
C LEU A 289 -17.25 24.51 -15.40
N ASN A 290 -17.86 24.05 -14.30
CA ASN A 290 -19.24 24.39 -13.92
C ASN A 290 -19.35 24.95 -12.48
N PRO A 291 -19.57 26.27 -12.31
CA PRO A 291 -19.78 26.91 -11.00
C PRO A 291 -21.08 26.49 -10.28
N HIS A 292 -22.10 26.06 -11.02
CA HIS A 292 -23.45 25.79 -10.46
C HIS A 292 -23.65 24.41 -9.81
N ALA A 293 -22.63 23.54 -9.78
CA ALA A 293 -22.78 22.19 -9.24
C ALA A 293 -22.60 22.08 -7.71
N ALA A 294 -22.30 23.17 -7.00
CA ALA A 294 -22.08 23.15 -5.56
C ALA A 294 -22.92 24.20 -4.83
N THR A 295 -24.14 23.84 -4.44
CA THR A 295 -24.84 24.56 -3.37
C THR A 295 -24.10 24.33 -2.05
N GLY A 296 -23.37 25.34 -1.56
CA GLY A 296 -23.04 25.40 -0.12
C GLY A 296 -21.70 25.94 0.36
N GLN A 297 -20.89 26.66 -0.44
CA GLN A 297 -19.74 27.40 0.13
C GLN A 297 -19.65 28.80 -0.49
N GLY A 298 -19.73 29.84 0.34
CA GLY A 298 -19.69 31.23 -0.09
C GLY A 298 -18.31 31.69 -0.56
N GLU A 299 -18.35 32.58 -1.56
CA GLU A 299 -17.40 33.60 -2.02
C GLU A 299 -15.98 33.59 -1.41
N LEU A 300 -15.10 32.76 -2.00
CA LEU A 300 -13.66 33.00 -2.21
C LEU A 300 -13.03 31.87 -3.08
N PHE A 301 -13.75 30.74 -3.24
CA PHE A 301 -13.24 29.49 -3.83
C PHE A 301 -14.12 28.92 -4.97
N ASP A 302 -14.94 29.76 -5.60
CA ASP A 302 -15.95 29.30 -6.58
C ASP A 302 -15.38 28.98 -7.96
N SER A 303 -14.24 29.57 -8.35
CA SER A 303 -13.62 29.35 -9.66
C SER A 303 -12.57 28.24 -9.67
N TRP A 304 -12.06 27.85 -8.50
CA TRP A 304 -10.92 26.94 -8.38
C TRP A 304 -11.18 25.83 -7.35
N ARG A 305 -10.64 24.64 -7.61
CA ARG A 305 -10.52 23.57 -6.60
C ARG A 305 -9.08 23.44 -6.20
N TYR A 306 -8.84 23.33 -4.90
CA TYR A 306 -7.51 23.32 -4.33
C TYR A 306 -7.18 21.93 -3.79
N HIS A 307 -6.00 21.44 -4.14
CA HIS A 307 -5.45 20.17 -3.71
C HIS A 307 -4.15 20.44 -2.93
N PRO A 308 -4.26 20.76 -1.63
CA PRO A 308 -3.10 21.07 -0.81
C PRO A 308 -2.37 19.80 -0.34
N VAL A 309 -1.04 19.90 -0.34
CA VAL A 309 -0.09 18.86 0.07
C VAL A 309 0.85 19.46 1.11
N PHE A 310 0.83 18.91 2.31
CA PHE A 310 1.75 19.28 3.38
C PHE A 310 2.98 18.37 3.33
N THR A 311 4.16 18.96 3.16
CA THR A 311 5.36 18.20 2.82
C THR A 311 6.63 18.84 3.36
N ASN A 312 7.60 18.01 3.75
CA ASN A 312 8.98 18.45 3.99
C ASN A 312 9.95 17.87 2.94
N SER A 313 9.44 17.49 1.77
CA SER A 313 10.22 17.07 0.61
C SER A 313 11.36 18.05 0.31
N PRO A 314 12.59 17.56 0.02
CA PRO A 314 13.72 18.41 -0.30
C PRO A 314 13.76 18.83 -1.79
N PHE A 315 12.83 18.34 -2.61
CA PHE A 315 12.80 18.60 -4.06
C PHE A 315 12.10 19.91 -4.39
N ASP A 316 12.32 20.44 -5.59
CA ASP A 316 11.64 21.64 -6.08
C ASP A 316 10.11 21.47 -6.09
N MET A 317 9.38 22.60 -6.08
CA MET A 317 7.92 22.62 -5.92
C MET A 317 7.20 21.73 -6.93
N LEU A 318 7.46 21.92 -8.23
CA LEU A 318 6.79 21.16 -9.29
C LEU A 318 7.17 19.68 -9.28
N GLN A 319 8.42 19.36 -8.93
CA GLN A 319 8.86 17.98 -8.77
C GLN A 319 8.16 17.32 -7.59
N THR A 320 8.02 18.02 -6.46
CA THR A 320 7.31 17.52 -5.28
C THR A 320 5.83 17.30 -5.55
N GLU A 321 5.16 18.22 -6.26
CA GLU A 321 3.77 18.04 -6.70
C GLU A 321 3.62 16.77 -7.56
N LEU A 322 4.49 16.63 -8.57
CA LEU A 322 4.47 15.48 -9.47
C LEU A 322 4.71 14.17 -8.70
N HIS A 323 5.74 14.14 -7.85
CA HIS A 323 6.01 13.01 -6.98
C HIS A 323 4.82 12.69 -6.08
N HIS A 324 4.14 13.69 -5.52
CA HIS A 324 2.96 13.44 -4.68
C HIS A 324 1.82 12.84 -5.49
N ARG A 325 1.54 13.36 -6.68
CA ARG A 325 0.46 12.85 -7.55
C ARG A 325 0.69 11.41 -8.01
N GLN A 326 1.94 11.01 -8.19
CA GLN A 326 2.32 9.63 -8.49
C GLN A 326 2.02 8.63 -7.35
N HIS A 327 1.61 9.10 -6.16
CA HIS A 327 1.12 8.26 -5.06
C HIS A 327 0.04 7.25 -5.50
N ALA A 328 -0.80 7.61 -6.48
CA ALA A 328 -1.86 6.74 -7.03
C ALA A 328 -1.37 5.37 -7.56
N ILE A 329 -0.07 5.18 -7.73
CA ILE A 329 0.51 3.87 -8.08
C ILE A 329 0.21 2.78 -7.04
N VAL A 330 -0.02 3.15 -5.77
CA VAL A 330 -0.44 2.22 -4.71
C VAL A 330 -1.80 1.61 -5.00
N GLU A 331 -2.72 2.39 -5.56
CA GLU A 331 -4.06 1.94 -5.93
C GLU A 331 -3.98 0.87 -7.03
N GLN A 332 -3.03 0.98 -7.95
CA GLN A 332 -2.78 -0.03 -8.98
C GLN A 332 -2.34 -1.36 -8.36
N ALA A 333 -1.45 -1.35 -7.36
CA ALA A 333 -1.03 -2.55 -6.65
C ALA A 333 -2.18 -3.18 -5.85
N ILE A 334 -3.03 -2.34 -5.23
CA ILE A 334 -4.23 -2.80 -4.52
C ILE A 334 -5.27 -3.37 -5.48
N ALA A 335 -5.49 -2.75 -6.64
CA ALA A 335 -6.40 -3.24 -7.66
C ALA A 335 -5.94 -4.59 -8.22
N ASP A 336 -4.65 -4.73 -8.54
CA ASP A 336 -4.03 -5.99 -8.96
C ASP A 336 -4.18 -7.09 -7.89
N GLY A 337 -4.05 -6.73 -6.61
CA GLY A 337 -4.37 -7.63 -5.49
C GLY A 337 -5.84 -8.03 -5.43
N LYS A 338 -6.75 -7.07 -5.56
CA LYS A 338 -8.22 -7.29 -5.53
C LYS A 338 -8.73 -8.11 -6.71
N SER A 339 -7.98 -8.14 -7.81
CA SER A 339 -8.22 -8.98 -8.99
C SER A 339 -7.44 -10.31 -8.94
N SER A 340 -6.84 -10.65 -7.80
CA SER A 340 -6.11 -11.90 -7.57
C SER A 340 -6.36 -12.40 -6.13
N ALA A 341 -5.33 -12.71 -5.35
CA ALA A 341 -5.51 -13.33 -4.04
C ALA A 341 -6.28 -12.47 -3.02
N LEU A 342 -6.43 -11.16 -3.23
CA LEU A 342 -7.32 -10.32 -2.39
C LEU A 342 -8.71 -10.13 -2.99
N ALA A 343 -9.08 -10.87 -4.04
CA ALA A 343 -10.48 -10.99 -4.46
C ALA A 343 -11.34 -11.50 -3.32
N HIS A 344 -10.79 -12.37 -2.48
CA HIS A 344 -11.46 -12.80 -1.28
C HIS A 344 -10.50 -12.75 -0.07
N LEU A 345 -11.10 -12.72 1.11
CA LEU A 345 -10.41 -13.01 2.37
C LEU A 345 -11.03 -14.33 2.84
N PRO A 346 -10.47 -15.49 2.47
CA PRO A 346 -11.26 -16.72 2.27
C PRO A 346 -11.74 -17.39 3.56
N SER A 347 -11.34 -16.93 4.74
CA SER A 347 -11.68 -17.57 6.01
C SER A 347 -12.73 -16.82 6.81
N GLY A 348 -13.54 -17.55 7.59
CA GLY A 348 -14.35 -16.97 8.67
C GLY A 348 -13.50 -16.42 9.82
N ASN A 349 -12.26 -16.90 9.97
CA ASN A 349 -11.33 -16.53 11.03
C ASN A 349 -10.51 -15.28 10.66
N PHE A 350 -10.41 -14.30 11.56
CA PHE A 350 -9.71 -13.04 11.29
C PHE A 350 -8.20 -13.23 11.10
N GLN A 351 -7.56 -14.04 11.93
CA GLN A 351 -6.11 -14.26 11.89
C GLN A 351 -5.69 -15.06 10.65
N ALA A 352 -6.53 -15.99 10.19
CA ALA A 352 -6.34 -16.68 8.92
C ALA A 352 -6.34 -15.69 7.73
N ASN A 353 -7.25 -14.71 7.74
CA ASN A 353 -7.30 -13.68 6.70
C ASN A 353 -6.12 -12.70 6.78
N ALA A 354 -5.59 -12.43 7.98
CA ALA A 354 -4.38 -11.64 8.14
C ALA A 354 -3.14 -12.38 7.58
N ALA A 355 -3.06 -13.69 7.81
CA ALA A 355 -2.02 -14.52 7.22
C ALA A 355 -2.14 -14.55 5.68
N TRP A 356 -3.36 -14.71 5.17
CA TRP A 356 -3.65 -14.68 3.75
C TRP A 356 -3.23 -13.37 3.07
N LEU A 357 -3.49 -12.22 3.71
CA LEU A 357 -3.02 -10.91 3.23
C LEU A 357 -1.49 -10.84 3.14
N THR A 358 -0.79 -11.40 4.12
CA THR A 358 0.69 -11.43 4.14
C THR A 358 1.25 -12.36 3.06
N LEU A 359 0.61 -13.52 2.85
CA LEU A 359 0.97 -14.44 1.77
C LEU A 359 0.74 -13.84 0.38
N TRP A 360 -0.33 -13.04 0.21
CA TRP A 360 -0.52 -12.26 -1.00
C TRP A 360 0.64 -11.29 -1.22
N ALA A 361 1.05 -10.54 -0.19
CA ALA A 361 2.17 -9.61 -0.30
C ALA A 361 3.47 -10.31 -0.72
N MET A 362 3.77 -11.47 -0.13
CA MET A 362 4.91 -12.31 -0.55
C MET A 362 4.78 -12.79 -2.00
N SER A 363 3.59 -13.25 -2.40
CA SER A 363 3.34 -13.76 -3.76
C SER A 363 3.46 -12.64 -4.82
N HIS A 364 2.94 -11.45 -4.50
CA HIS A 364 3.11 -10.26 -5.33
C HIS A 364 4.59 -9.95 -5.52
N ASN A 365 5.38 -9.94 -4.44
CA ASN A 365 6.81 -9.64 -4.51
C ASN A 365 7.61 -10.72 -5.27
N LEU A 366 7.24 -11.99 -5.13
CA LEU A 366 7.83 -13.09 -5.92
C LEU A 366 7.56 -12.92 -7.42
N LEU A 367 6.32 -12.59 -7.81
CA LEU A 367 5.97 -12.34 -9.21
C LEU A 367 6.71 -11.10 -9.74
N ARG A 368 6.77 -10.01 -8.96
CA ARG A 368 7.54 -8.80 -9.31
C ARG A 368 9.00 -9.13 -9.58
N ALA A 369 9.63 -9.92 -8.71
CA ALA A 369 11.02 -10.31 -8.84
C ALA A 369 11.26 -11.23 -10.05
N ALA A 370 10.35 -12.19 -10.29
CA ALA A 370 10.40 -13.02 -11.49
C ALA A 370 10.28 -12.16 -12.76
N GLY A 371 9.36 -11.20 -12.79
CA GLY A 371 9.20 -10.27 -13.90
C GLY A 371 10.42 -9.40 -14.14
N ALA A 372 11.00 -8.85 -13.07
CA ALA A 372 12.22 -8.05 -13.14
C ALA A 372 13.43 -8.83 -13.67
N LEU A 373 13.52 -10.12 -13.36
CA LEU A 373 14.56 -11.02 -13.88
C LEU A 373 14.29 -11.47 -15.32
N ALA A 374 13.03 -11.53 -15.75
CA ALA A 374 12.65 -12.05 -17.07
C ALA A 374 12.92 -11.06 -18.20
N SER A 375 12.43 -9.81 -18.09
CA SER A 375 12.73 -8.74 -19.07
C SER A 375 12.26 -7.37 -18.59
N ALA A 376 12.70 -6.30 -19.28
CA ALA A 376 12.23 -4.93 -19.04
C ALA A 376 10.71 -4.77 -19.21
N PHE A 377 10.08 -5.55 -20.10
CA PHE A 377 8.62 -5.58 -20.25
C PHE A 377 7.96 -6.18 -19.00
N HIS A 378 8.41 -7.37 -18.58
CA HIS A 378 7.83 -8.07 -17.44
C HIS A 378 8.07 -7.33 -16.11
N ALA A 379 9.17 -6.60 -15.97
CA ALA A 379 9.42 -5.72 -14.83
C ALA A 379 8.28 -4.70 -14.57
N LYS A 380 7.52 -4.34 -15.61
CA LYS A 380 6.41 -3.37 -15.55
C LYS A 380 5.01 -3.98 -15.70
N ALA A 381 4.90 -5.29 -15.97
CA ALA A 381 3.64 -5.98 -16.27
C ALA A 381 2.77 -6.20 -15.02
N THR A 382 1.46 -6.40 -15.14
CA THR A 382 0.59 -6.74 -13.97
C THR A 382 0.85 -8.16 -13.46
N THR A 383 0.39 -8.52 -12.26
CA THR A 383 0.58 -9.92 -11.82
C THR A 383 -0.18 -10.89 -12.71
N ALA A 384 -1.33 -10.50 -13.26
CA ALA A 384 -2.06 -11.32 -14.22
C ALA A 384 -1.24 -11.63 -15.47
N THR A 385 -0.60 -10.62 -16.07
CA THR A 385 0.29 -10.83 -17.23
C THR A 385 1.50 -11.68 -16.87
N LEU A 386 2.10 -11.46 -15.70
CA LEU A 386 3.25 -12.26 -15.25
C LEU A 386 2.90 -13.73 -15.12
N ARG A 387 1.74 -14.06 -14.53
CA ARG A 387 1.27 -15.45 -14.41
C ARG A 387 0.96 -16.11 -15.76
N ALA A 388 0.56 -15.32 -16.75
CA ALA A 388 0.23 -15.83 -18.07
C ALA A 388 1.49 -16.09 -18.92
N HIS A 389 2.57 -15.34 -18.68
CA HIS A 389 3.78 -15.38 -19.51
C HIS A 389 4.95 -16.18 -18.91
N LEU A 390 5.01 -16.29 -17.58
CA LEU A 390 6.09 -16.93 -16.82
C LEU A 390 5.53 -18.10 -16.01
#